data_AF-A0A7S0NKE3-F1
#
_entry.id   AF-A0A7S0NKE3-F1
#
_cell.length_a   1.000
_cell.length_b   1.000
_cell.length_c   1.000
_cell.angle_alpha   90.00
_cell.angle_beta   90.00
_cell.angle_gamma   90.00
#
_symmetry.space_group_name_H-M   'P 1'
#
loop_
_entity.id
_entity.type
_entity.pdbx_description
1 polymer ?
#
loop_
_entity_poly.entity_id
_entity_poly.type
_entity_poly.pdbx_seq_one_letter_code
_entity_poly.pdbx_strand_id
1 'polypeptide(L)'
;RPVPPTRTMSPISGHHRKRDDVHLLEGAFGSFARVAVLAIAAYFAYDIRLFAVREYGRIIHEFDPWFNFRATQYLADNGWKKFSTWFDYMSWYPLGRPVGTTIYPGMQVTAVSIYNTLKALGSSYAMSLNDVCVFFPAWFGAVATMLVAFLTAECSGSANSAVIAALVMSVVPAHTMRSVAGGYDNESLAVTAMCLTFFVWCRSLRNERSWWIGALAGLAYVYMVAAWGG
;
A
#
# COMPACT_ATOMS: atom_id res chain seq x y z
N ARG A 1 77.47 -14.40 26.71
CA ARG A 1 77.01 -14.68 25.32
C ARG A 1 75.68 -13.95 25.14
N PRO A 2 75.55 -12.96 24.24
CA PRO A 2 74.28 -12.26 24.05
C PRO A 2 73.38 -13.02 23.07
N VAL A 3 72.06 -12.93 23.30
CA VAL A 3 70.96 -13.53 22.52
C VAL A 3 70.65 -12.63 21.29
N PRO A 4 70.33 -13.17 20.10
CA PRO A 4 70.07 -12.36 18.91
C PRO A 4 68.64 -11.76 18.91
N PRO A 5 68.38 -10.67 18.17
CA PRO A 5 67.07 -10.01 18.15
C PRO A 5 66.07 -10.75 17.24
N THR A 6 64.84 -10.85 17.73
CA THR A 6 63.67 -11.40 17.04
C THR A 6 63.25 -10.46 15.90
N ARG A 7 63.24 -10.98 14.66
CA ARG A 7 62.64 -10.31 13.48
C ARG A 7 61.13 -10.18 13.68
N THR A 8 60.62 -8.95 13.72
CA THR A 8 59.20 -8.66 13.57
C THR A 8 58.80 -8.80 12.10
N MET A 9 58.01 -9.82 11.78
CA MET A 9 57.30 -9.92 10.49
C MET A 9 56.10 -8.96 10.53
N SER A 10 55.99 -8.08 9.54
CA SER A 10 54.79 -7.28 9.26
C SER A 10 53.65 -8.18 8.76
N PRO A 11 52.37 -7.95 9.16
CA PRO A 11 51.27 -8.72 8.62
C PRO A 11 50.98 -8.34 7.16
N ILE A 12 50.78 -9.36 6.34
CA ILE A 12 50.38 -9.27 4.93
C ILE A 12 48.97 -8.66 4.87
N SER A 13 48.87 -7.37 4.55
CA SER A 13 47.62 -6.59 4.51
C SER A 13 46.74 -6.87 3.26
N GLY A 14 47.18 -7.72 2.32
CA GLY A 14 46.53 -7.88 1.01
C GLY A 14 45.38 -8.90 0.93
N HIS A 15 45.22 -9.82 1.90
CA HIS A 15 44.27 -10.93 1.79
C HIS A 15 42.91 -10.68 2.45
N HIS A 16 42.82 -9.79 3.44
CA HIS A 16 41.56 -9.44 4.09
C HIS A 16 40.64 -8.61 3.18
N ARG A 17 41.20 -7.62 2.47
CA ARG A 17 40.44 -6.68 1.65
C ARG A 17 39.63 -7.37 0.52
N LYS A 18 40.23 -8.36 -0.14
CA LYS A 18 39.56 -9.12 -1.22
C LYS A 18 38.37 -9.97 -0.74
N ARG A 19 38.40 -10.46 0.51
CA ARG A 19 37.28 -11.24 1.08
C ARG A 19 36.11 -10.34 1.46
N ASP A 20 36.40 -9.15 1.99
CA ASP A 20 35.40 -8.15 2.33
C ASP A 20 34.69 -7.63 1.08
N ASP A 21 35.45 -7.38 0.00
CA ASP A 21 34.89 -6.95 -1.30
C ASP A 21 33.94 -8.00 -1.91
N VAL A 22 34.27 -9.30 -1.79
CA VAL A 22 33.42 -10.39 -2.30
C VAL A 22 32.12 -10.52 -1.49
N HIS A 23 32.18 -10.43 -0.15
CA HIS A 23 30.98 -10.45 0.69
C HIS A 23 30.08 -9.22 0.48
N LEU A 24 30.66 -8.06 0.21
CA LEU A 24 29.91 -6.85 -0.15
C LEU A 24 29.20 -7.00 -1.50
N LEU A 25 29.88 -7.58 -2.49
CA LEU A 25 29.29 -7.86 -3.82
C LEU A 25 28.17 -8.91 -3.74
N GLU A 26 28.36 -9.99 -2.97
CA GLU A 26 27.32 -11.00 -2.73
C GLU A 26 26.10 -10.41 -2.00
N GLY A 27 26.34 -9.56 -0.99
CA GLY A 27 25.28 -8.85 -0.26
C GLY A 27 24.53 -7.85 -1.13
N ALA A 28 25.23 -7.14 -2.01
CA ALA A 28 24.65 -6.21 -2.96
C ALA A 28 23.81 -6.94 -4.02
N PHE A 29 24.32 -8.05 -4.58
CA PHE A 29 23.58 -8.87 -5.53
C PHE A 29 22.32 -9.47 -4.89
N GLY A 30 22.43 -10.00 -3.67
CA GLY A 30 21.27 -10.52 -2.93
C GLY A 30 20.22 -9.45 -2.64
N SER A 31 20.64 -8.22 -2.34
CA SER A 31 19.71 -7.10 -2.12
C SER A 31 19.04 -6.65 -3.42
N PHE A 32 19.79 -6.56 -4.52
CA PHE A 32 19.25 -6.26 -5.84
C PHE A 32 18.21 -7.31 -6.27
N ALA A 33 18.52 -8.60 -6.11
CA ALA A 33 17.60 -9.68 -6.42
C ALA A 33 16.28 -9.57 -5.63
N ARG A 34 16.35 -9.27 -4.33
CA ARG A 34 15.14 -9.08 -3.50
C ARG A 34 14.28 -7.92 -3.98
N VAL A 35 14.90 -6.78 -4.30
CA VAL A 35 14.19 -5.60 -4.82
C VAL A 35 13.54 -5.92 -6.17
N ALA A 36 14.24 -6.64 -7.06
CA ALA A 36 13.69 -7.07 -8.33
C ALA A 36 12.46 -7.99 -8.13
N VAL A 37 12.54 -8.96 -7.22
CA VAL A 37 11.40 -9.85 -6.93
C VAL A 37 10.23 -9.09 -6.30
N LEU A 38 10.48 -8.11 -5.43
CA LEU A 38 9.42 -7.25 -4.89
C LEU A 38 8.73 -6.42 -5.98
N ALA A 39 9.51 -5.87 -6.92
CA ALA A 39 8.96 -5.14 -8.07
C ALA A 39 8.10 -6.06 -8.96
N ILE A 40 8.57 -7.29 -9.19
CA ILE A 40 7.81 -8.33 -9.90
C ILE A 40 6.51 -8.68 -9.16
N ALA A 41 6.58 -8.85 -7.83
CA ALA A 41 5.39 -9.13 -7.01
C ALA A 41 4.37 -7.99 -7.07
N ALA A 42 4.81 -6.74 -7.00
CA ALA A 42 3.94 -5.57 -7.14
C ALA A 42 3.31 -5.50 -8.55
N TYR A 43 4.09 -5.80 -9.60
CA TYR A 43 3.59 -5.88 -10.96
C TYR A 43 2.53 -6.97 -11.11
N PHE A 44 2.79 -8.20 -10.64
CA PHE A 44 1.82 -9.29 -10.70
C PHE A 44 0.57 -9.00 -9.86
N ALA A 45 0.72 -8.37 -8.69
CA ALA A 45 -0.41 -7.95 -7.87
C ALA A 45 -1.32 -7.00 -8.65
N TYR A 46 -0.76 -6.04 -9.36
CA TYR A 46 -1.54 -5.14 -10.20
C TYR A 46 -2.13 -5.87 -11.43
N ASP A 47 -1.31 -6.62 -12.16
CA ASP A 47 -1.65 -7.26 -13.43
C ASP A 47 -2.83 -8.25 -13.31
N ILE A 48 -2.81 -9.12 -12.30
CA ILE A 48 -3.86 -10.12 -12.09
C ILE A 48 -5.23 -9.47 -11.79
N ARG A 49 -5.22 -8.31 -11.12
CA ARG A 49 -6.44 -7.58 -10.75
C ARG A 49 -7.06 -6.84 -11.94
N LEU A 50 -6.33 -6.69 -13.05
CA LEU A 50 -6.83 -6.05 -14.27
C LEU A 50 -7.60 -6.99 -15.21
N PHE A 51 -7.69 -8.28 -14.91
CA PHE A 51 -8.34 -9.26 -15.78
C PHE A 51 -9.74 -8.83 -16.23
N ALA A 52 -10.60 -8.43 -15.27
CA ALA A 52 -11.98 -7.99 -15.57
C ALA A 52 -12.02 -6.74 -16.47
N VAL A 53 -11.09 -5.80 -16.29
CA VAL A 53 -11.02 -4.58 -17.10
C VAL A 53 -10.55 -4.86 -18.53
N ARG A 54 -9.64 -5.83 -18.70
CA ARG A 54 -9.16 -6.24 -20.03
C ARG A 54 -10.23 -6.95 -20.84
N GLU A 55 -11.03 -7.79 -20.17
CA GLU A 55 -12.05 -8.61 -20.82
C GLU A 55 -13.35 -7.83 -21.07
N TYR A 56 -13.83 -7.08 -20.06
CA TYR A 56 -15.17 -6.47 -20.07
C TYR A 56 -15.15 -4.94 -20.14
N GLY A 57 -13.98 -4.32 -20.07
CA GLY A 57 -13.81 -2.87 -20.10
C GLY A 57 -13.81 -2.20 -18.73
N ARG A 58 -13.67 -0.88 -18.74
CA ARG A 58 -13.50 -0.05 -17.53
C ARG A 58 -14.87 0.29 -16.94
N ILE A 59 -15.46 -0.67 -16.24
CA ILE A 59 -16.79 -0.55 -15.65
C ILE A 59 -16.74 -0.97 -14.18
N ILE A 60 -17.50 -0.27 -13.34
CA ILE A 60 -17.72 -0.66 -11.95
C ILE A 60 -18.70 -1.83 -11.94
N HIS A 61 -18.32 -2.91 -11.28
CA HIS A 61 -19.14 -4.12 -11.19
C HIS A 61 -19.60 -4.35 -9.75
N GLU A 62 -20.41 -5.41 -9.57
CA GLU A 62 -21.18 -5.66 -8.35
C GLU A 62 -22.23 -4.58 -8.05
N PHE A 63 -22.94 -4.73 -6.93
CA PHE A 63 -24.05 -3.85 -6.55
C PHE A 63 -23.64 -2.78 -5.53
N ASP A 64 -22.81 -3.13 -4.54
CA ASP A 64 -22.37 -2.21 -3.48
C ASP A 64 -21.51 -1.03 -3.99
N PRO A 65 -20.54 -1.23 -4.91
CA PRO A 65 -19.65 -0.15 -5.38
C PRO A 65 -20.35 1.05 -6.05
N TRP A 66 -21.57 0.89 -6.55
CA TRP A 66 -22.31 1.97 -7.19
C TRP A 66 -22.65 3.10 -6.22
N PHE A 67 -22.98 2.78 -4.96
CA PHE A 67 -23.19 3.80 -3.93
C PHE A 67 -21.88 4.53 -3.62
N ASN A 68 -20.77 3.79 -3.49
CA ASN A 68 -19.45 4.38 -3.23
C ASN A 68 -19.02 5.31 -4.37
N PHE A 69 -19.25 4.92 -5.62
CA PHE A 69 -18.97 5.76 -6.79
C PHE A 69 -19.80 7.04 -6.78
N ARG A 70 -21.11 6.93 -6.55
CA ARG A 70 -22.01 8.09 -6.45
C ARG A 70 -21.60 9.05 -5.33
N ALA A 71 -21.22 8.51 -4.17
CA ALA A 71 -20.70 9.30 -3.06
C ALA A 71 -19.39 10.01 -3.44
N THR A 72 -18.49 9.32 -4.16
CA THR A 72 -17.24 9.91 -4.68
C THR A 72 -17.53 11.04 -5.68
N GLN A 73 -18.49 10.84 -6.58
CA GLN A 73 -18.92 11.87 -7.53
C GLN A 73 -19.52 13.08 -6.80
N TYR A 74 -20.40 12.84 -5.82
CA TYR A 74 -20.95 13.92 -5.01
C TYR A 74 -19.84 14.73 -4.31
N LEU A 75 -18.84 14.04 -3.73
CA LEU A 75 -17.68 14.70 -3.10
C LEU A 75 -16.85 15.52 -4.10
N ALA A 76 -16.59 14.97 -5.29
CA ALA A 76 -15.84 15.65 -6.34
C ALA A 76 -16.55 16.93 -6.84
N ASP A 77 -17.88 16.87 -7.00
CA ASP A 77 -18.67 17.96 -7.57
C ASP A 77 -19.02 19.05 -6.53
N ASN A 78 -19.20 18.67 -5.26
CA ASN A 78 -19.73 19.57 -4.22
C ASN A 78 -18.71 19.95 -3.15
N GLY A 79 -17.60 19.22 -3.04
CA GLY A 79 -16.56 19.41 -2.03
C GLY A 79 -16.94 18.90 -0.64
N TRP A 80 -15.95 18.89 0.25
CA TRP A 80 -16.03 18.27 1.57
C TRP A 80 -17.16 18.84 2.44
N LYS A 81 -17.31 20.17 2.50
CA LYS A 81 -18.29 20.83 3.38
C LYS A 81 -19.73 20.37 3.13
N LYS A 82 -20.08 20.18 1.86
CA LYS A 82 -21.41 19.67 1.47
C LYS A 82 -21.51 18.16 1.66
N PHE A 83 -20.43 17.43 1.38
CA PHE A 83 -20.37 15.98 1.57
C PHE A 83 -20.57 15.57 3.05
N SER A 84 -19.91 16.24 3.98
CA SER A 84 -20.00 15.92 5.42
C SER A 84 -21.39 16.12 6.02
N THR A 85 -22.23 16.94 5.39
CA THR A 85 -23.62 17.18 5.80
C THR A 85 -24.62 16.68 4.74
N TRP A 86 -24.21 15.77 3.86
CA TRP A 86 -25.03 15.33 2.75
C TRP A 86 -26.20 14.47 3.25
N PHE A 87 -27.41 14.91 2.91
CA PHE A 87 -28.63 14.14 3.05
C PHE A 87 -29.12 13.71 1.66
N ASP A 88 -29.27 12.40 1.46
CA ASP A 88 -29.70 11.82 0.19
C ASP A 88 -31.21 11.55 0.19
N TYR A 89 -31.94 12.33 -0.59
CA TYR A 89 -33.38 12.16 -0.80
C TYR A 89 -33.74 11.10 -1.86
N MET A 90 -32.76 10.62 -2.64
CA MET A 90 -33.00 9.63 -3.70
C MET A 90 -32.99 8.18 -3.19
N SER A 91 -32.54 7.96 -1.96
CA SER A 91 -32.50 6.64 -1.32
C SER A 91 -33.55 6.55 -0.22
N TRP A 92 -34.12 5.37 0.01
CA TRP A 92 -35.07 5.11 1.11
C TRP A 92 -36.30 6.02 1.11
N TYR A 93 -36.99 6.15 -0.03
CA TYR A 93 -38.25 6.90 -0.10
C TYR A 93 -39.29 6.31 0.88
N PRO A 94 -40.01 7.13 1.67
CA PRO A 94 -40.02 8.61 1.70
C PRO A 94 -39.07 9.25 2.73
N LEU A 95 -38.24 8.46 3.44
CA LEU A 95 -37.42 8.92 4.57
C LEU A 95 -36.14 9.66 4.14
N GLY A 96 -35.44 9.16 3.13
CA GLY A 96 -34.08 9.62 2.80
C GLY A 96 -32.99 8.92 3.64
N ARG A 97 -31.72 9.26 3.37
CA ARG A 97 -30.55 8.77 4.12
C ARG A 97 -29.61 9.92 4.49
N PRO A 98 -29.24 10.11 5.77
CA PRO A 98 -28.18 11.03 6.16
C PRO A 98 -26.81 10.43 5.83
N VAL A 99 -26.33 10.58 4.59
CA VAL A 99 -25.09 9.93 4.12
C VAL A 99 -23.87 10.44 4.89
N GLY A 100 -23.79 11.74 5.17
CA GLY A 100 -22.61 12.34 5.84
C GLY A 100 -22.23 11.68 7.18
N THR A 101 -23.19 11.10 7.91
CA THR A 101 -22.97 10.42 9.20
C THR A 101 -23.09 8.90 9.12
N THR A 102 -23.48 8.34 7.96
CA THR A 102 -23.73 6.90 7.77
C THR A 102 -22.83 6.27 6.72
N ILE A 103 -21.70 6.91 6.41
CA ILE A 103 -20.68 6.42 5.48
C ILE A 103 -19.28 6.57 6.10
N TYR A 104 -18.39 5.65 5.77
CA TYR A 104 -16.95 5.78 5.99
C TYR A 104 -16.34 6.55 4.82
N PRO A 105 -15.88 7.80 5.01
CA PRO A 105 -15.53 8.70 3.90
C PRO A 105 -14.12 8.48 3.32
N GLY A 106 -13.31 7.62 3.94
CA GLY A 106 -11.88 7.49 3.67
C GLY A 106 -11.57 7.12 2.24
N MET A 107 -12.34 6.20 1.65
CA MET A 107 -12.16 5.81 0.25
C MET A 107 -12.50 6.95 -0.71
N GLN A 108 -13.65 7.60 -0.53
CA GLN A 108 -14.11 8.69 -1.39
C GLN A 108 -13.13 9.86 -1.36
N VAL A 109 -12.65 10.23 -0.16
CA VAL A 109 -11.64 11.28 0.01
C VAL A 109 -10.33 10.91 -0.68
N THR A 110 -9.89 9.65 -0.56
CA THR A 110 -8.66 9.17 -1.19
C THR A 110 -8.77 9.18 -2.71
N ALA A 111 -9.89 8.69 -3.26
CA ALA A 111 -10.12 8.67 -4.71
C ALA A 111 -10.20 10.07 -5.31
N VAL A 112 -10.92 11.01 -4.66
CA VAL A 112 -10.98 12.41 -5.10
C VAL A 112 -9.62 13.09 -5.00
N SER A 113 -8.82 12.77 -3.97
CA SER A 113 -7.46 13.30 -3.83
C SER A 113 -6.56 12.81 -4.97
N ILE A 114 -6.64 11.52 -5.34
CA ILE A 114 -5.91 10.96 -6.49
C ILE A 114 -6.38 11.63 -7.79
N TYR A 115 -7.70 11.73 -8.01
CA TYR A 115 -8.28 12.38 -9.18
C TYR A 115 -7.79 13.83 -9.36
N ASN A 116 -7.82 14.62 -8.29
CA ASN A 116 -7.34 16.01 -8.32
C ASN A 116 -5.83 16.09 -8.54
N THR A 117 -5.06 15.18 -7.95
CA THR A 117 -3.60 15.12 -8.14
C THR A 117 -3.26 14.79 -9.58
N LEU A 118 -3.89 13.77 -10.19
CA LEU A 118 -3.70 13.41 -11.59
C LEU A 118 -4.05 14.54 -12.54
N LYS A 119 -5.12 15.28 -12.24
CA LYS A 119 -5.50 16.49 -12.99
C LYS A 119 -4.46 17.60 -12.87
N ALA A 120 -3.89 17.80 -11.67
CA ALA A 120 -2.87 18.81 -11.41
C ALA A 120 -1.52 18.48 -12.07
N LEU A 121 -1.19 17.19 -12.26
CA LEU A 121 0.02 16.73 -12.96
C LEU A 121 -0.01 16.95 -14.48
N GLY A 122 -1.15 17.36 -15.04
CA GLY A 122 -1.28 17.80 -16.43
C GLY A 122 -2.25 16.98 -17.27
N SER A 123 -2.63 17.51 -18.42
CA SER A 123 -3.67 16.93 -19.29
C SER A 123 -3.33 15.52 -19.82
N SER A 124 -2.06 15.15 -19.87
CA SER A 124 -1.62 13.82 -20.32
C SER A 124 -1.88 12.71 -19.30
N TYR A 125 -2.01 13.05 -18.02
CA TYR A 125 -2.27 12.10 -16.92
C TYR A 125 -3.70 12.19 -16.38
N ALA A 126 -4.51 13.12 -16.89
CA ALA A 126 -5.87 13.33 -16.45
C ALA A 126 -6.72 12.08 -16.81
N MET A 127 -7.29 11.47 -15.77
CA MET A 127 -8.22 10.34 -15.90
C MET A 127 -9.64 10.78 -15.54
N SER A 128 -10.66 10.11 -16.08
CA SER A 128 -12.02 10.34 -15.63
C SER A 128 -12.18 9.87 -14.17
N LEU A 129 -13.15 10.43 -13.44
CA LEU A 129 -13.40 9.98 -12.07
C LEU A 129 -13.78 8.49 -12.01
N ASN A 130 -14.52 8.02 -13.02
CA ASN A 130 -14.86 6.60 -13.16
C ASN A 130 -13.61 5.73 -13.34
N ASP A 131 -12.67 6.12 -14.21
CA ASP A 131 -11.43 5.38 -14.39
C ASP A 131 -10.63 5.29 -13.09
N VAL A 132 -10.54 6.40 -12.34
CA VAL A 132 -9.87 6.41 -11.03
C VAL A 132 -10.51 5.39 -10.10
N CYS A 133 -11.83 5.39 -9.96
CA CYS A 133 -12.54 4.43 -9.12
C CYS A 133 -12.41 2.98 -9.60
N VAL A 134 -12.35 2.74 -10.91
CA VAL A 134 -12.16 1.39 -11.49
C VAL A 134 -10.77 0.84 -11.19
N PHE A 135 -9.71 1.64 -11.31
CA PHE A 135 -8.35 1.19 -11.05
C PHE A 135 -7.94 1.24 -9.57
N PHE A 136 -8.70 1.97 -8.74
CA PHE A 136 -8.44 2.15 -7.32
C PHE A 136 -8.18 0.82 -6.58
N PRO A 137 -9.02 -0.23 -6.69
CA PRO A 137 -8.78 -1.48 -5.98
C PRO A 137 -7.48 -2.18 -6.39
N ALA A 138 -7.12 -2.09 -7.67
CA ALA A 138 -5.89 -2.70 -8.20
C ALA A 138 -4.63 -1.99 -7.69
N TRP A 139 -4.65 -0.65 -7.63
CA TRP A 139 -3.54 0.12 -7.07
C TRP A 139 -3.34 -0.19 -5.60
N PHE A 140 -4.41 -0.14 -4.80
CA PHE A 140 -4.33 -0.42 -3.38
C PHE A 140 -4.01 -1.89 -3.09
N GLY A 141 -4.42 -2.83 -3.93
CA GLY A 141 -3.97 -4.22 -3.84
C GLY A 141 -2.47 -4.41 -4.03
N ALA A 142 -1.84 -3.65 -4.94
CA ALA A 142 -0.40 -3.64 -5.10
C ALA A 142 0.32 -2.97 -3.91
N VAL A 143 -0.24 -1.88 -3.39
CA VAL A 143 0.30 -1.22 -2.18
C VAL A 143 0.19 -2.12 -0.95
N ALA A 144 -0.93 -2.80 -0.76
CA ALA A 144 -1.12 -3.79 0.32
C ALA A 144 -0.08 -4.91 0.24
N THR A 145 0.22 -5.40 -0.97
CA THR A 145 1.28 -6.40 -1.20
C THR A 145 2.64 -5.92 -0.69
N MET A 146 2.99 -4.66 -0.97
CA MET A 146 4.25 -4.07 -0.50
C MET A 146 4.25 -3.82 1.02
N LEU A 147 3.14 -3.37 1.58
CA LEU A 147 3.02 -3.15 3.03
C LEU A 147 3.09 -4.45 3.83
N VAL A 148 2.53 -5.55 3.31
CA VAL A 148 2.70 -6.88 3.91
C VAL A 148 4.16 -7.31 3.89
N ALA A 149 4.89 -7.02 2.81
CA ALA A 149 6.33 -7.27 2.73
C ALA A 149 7.07 -6.49 3.83
N PHE A 150 6.79 -5.19 3.97
CA PHE A 150 7.43 -4.35 5.00
C PHE A 150 7.06 -4.76 6.42
N LEU A 151 5.80 -5.10 6.67
CA LEU A 151 5.35 -5.65 7.95
C LEU A 151 6.07 -6.97 8.28
N THR A 152 6.20 -7.86 7.30
CA THR A 152 6.88 -9.15 7.50
C THR A 152 8.37 -8.96 7.75
N ALA A 153 9.02 -8.04 7.01
CA ALA A 153 10.42 -7.68 7.26
C ALA A 153 10.60 -7.19 8.69
N GLU A 154 9.68 -6.34 9.17
CA GLU A 154 9.73 -5.84 10.53
C GLU A 154 9.50 -6.92 11.57
N CYS A 155 8.50 -7.78 11.42
CA CYS A 155 8.22 -8.80 12.43
C CYS A 155 9.29 -9.90 12.47
N SER A 156 9.80 -10.32 11.31
CA SER A 156 10.72 -11.48 11.20
C SER A 156 12.20 -11.12 11.27
N GLY A 157 12.58 -9.86 11.00
CA GLY A 157 13.99 -9.46 10.84
C GLY A 157 14.67 -10.04 9.59
N SER A 158 13.91 -10.71 8.71
CA SER A 158 14.43 -11.39 7.52
C SER A 158 13.86 -10.78 6.24
N ALA A 159 14.76 -10.25 5.39
CA ALA A 159 14.38 -9.73 4.08
C ALA A 159 13.88 -10.83 3.13
N ASN A 160 14.31 -12.08 3.31
CA ASN A 160 13.84 -13.20 2.48
C ASN A 160 12.37 -13.53 2.80
N SER A 161 11.99 -13.49 4.08
CA SER A 161 10.60 -13.71 4.50
C SER A 161 9.67 -12.64 3.95
N ALA A 162 10.13 -11.38 3.88
CA ALA A 162 9.39 -10.28 3.29
C ALA A 162 9.08 -10.50 1.80
N VAL A 163 10.06 -10.98 1.04
CA VAL A 163 9.89 -11.30 -0.39
C VAL A 163 8.87 -12.42 -0.59
N ILE A 164 8.95 -13.48 0.23
CA ILE A 164 7.98 -14.59 0.17
C ILE A 164 6.58 -14.09 0.49
N ALA A 165 6.43 -13.28 1.54
CA ALA A 165 5.14 -12.71 1.92
C ALA A 165 4.54 -11.83 0.81
N ALA A 166 5.37 -11.02 0.12
CA ALA A 166 4.93 -10.23 -1.03
C ALA A 166 4.45 -11.12 -2.18
N LEU A 167 5.20 -12.18 -2.52
CA LEU A 167 4.81 -13.12 -3.57
C LEU A 167 3.48 -13.79 -3.27
N VAL A 168 3.28 -14.26 -2.03
CA VAL A 168 2.00 -14.88 -1.61
C VAL A 168 0.86 -13.87 -1.67
N MET A 169 1.04 -12.68 -1.09
CA MET A 169 0.01 -11.63 -1.06
C MET A 169 -0.37 -11.13 -2.47
N SER A 170 0.57 -11.14 -3.41
CA SER A 170 0.32 -10.68 -4.78
C SER A 170 -0.76 -11.49 -5.51
N VAL A 171 -0.83 -12.80 -5.25
CA VAL A 171 -1.71 -13.75 -5.96
C VAL A 171 -2.79 -14.39 -5.09
N VAL A 172 -2.78 -14.17 -3.77
CA VAL A 172 -3.71 -14.85 -2.85
C VAL A 172 -5.18 -14.57 -3.24
N PRO A 173 -5.99 -15.61 -3.57
CA PRO A 173 -7.35 -15.42 -4.08
C PRO A 173 -8.25 -14.63 -3.12
N ALA A 174 -8.11 -14.86 -1.80
CA ALA A 174 -8.89 -14.17 -0.78
C ALA A 174 -8.77 -12.64 -0.87
N HIS A 175 -7.57 -12.12 -1.11
CA HIS A 175 -7.36 -10.70 -1.30
C HIS A 175 -7.76 -10.24 -2.70
N THR A 176 -7.42 -11.02 -3.73
CA THR A 176 -7.72 -10.66 -5.13
C THR A 176 -9.22 -10.49 -5.36
N MET A 177 -10.08 -11.34 -4.78
CA MET A 177 -11.54 -11.23 -4.87
C MET A 177 -12.08 -9.91 -4.32
N ARG A 178 -11.42 -9.29 -3.34
CA ARG A 178 -11.83 -8.04 -2.71
C ARG A 178 -11.11 -6.80 -3.26
N SER A 179 -10.23 -6.97 -4.23
CA SER A 179 -9.39 -5.89 -4.77
C SER A 179 -9.25 -5.95 -6.30
N VAL A 180 -10.15 -6.66 -6.97
CA VAL A 180 -10.20 -6.70 -8.44
C VAL A 180 -10.58 -5.32 -8.98
N ALA A 181 -9.99 -4.92 -10.11
CA ALA A 181 -10.33 -3.66 -10.75
C ALA A 181 -11.83 -3.62 -11.11
N GLY A 182 -12.47 -2.50 -10.83
CA GLY A 182 -13.93 -2.31 -10.92
C GLY A 182 -14.69 -2.63 -9.62
N GLY A 183 -14.10 -3.37 -8.68
CA GLY A 183 -14.69 -3.68 -7.36
C GLY A 183 -14.44 -2.56 -6.36
N TYR A 184 -15.00 -1.37 -6.60
CA TYR A 184 -14.78 -0.15 -5.82
C TYR A 184 -15.52 -0.19 -4.47
N ASP A 185 -15.07 -1.08 -3.58
CA ASP A 185 -15.61 -1.30 -2.23
C ASP A 185 -14.58 -1.10 -1.11
N ASN A 186 -15.05 -0.89 0.12
CA ASN A 186 -14.26 -0.40 1.27
C ASN A 186 -13.09 -1.33 1.61
N GLU A 187 -13.30 -2.64 1.43
CA GLU A 187 -12.32 -3.69 1.66
C GLU A 187 -11.05 -3.49 0.81
N SER A 188 -11.18 -2.90 -0.38
CA SER A 188 -10.05 -2.66 -1.28
C SER A 188 -9.03 -1.68 -0.70
N LEU A 189 -9.49 -0.72 0.12
CA LEU A 189 -8.64 0.22 0.86
C LEU A 189 -8.29 -0.29 2.26
N ALA A 190 -9.24 -0.97 2.90
CA ALA A 190 -9.15 -1.39 4.29
C ALA A 190 -7.90 -2.24 4.57
N VAL A 191 -7.62 -3.22 3.72
CA VAL A 191 -6.44 -4.09 3.91
C VAL A 191 -5.14 -3.30 3.83
N THR A 192 -5.05 -2.33 2.91
CA THR A 192 -3.89 -1.45 2.80
C THR A 192 -3.72 -0.62 4.08
N ALA A 193 -4.80 0.01 4.55
CA ALA A 193 -4.78 0.84 5.74
C ALA A 193 -4.43 0.04 7.01
N MET A 194 -4.95 -1.18 7.12
CA MET A 194 -4.66 -2.11 8.21
C MET A 194 -3.19 -2.56 8.21
N CYS A 195 -2.65 -2.98 7.06
CA CYS A 195 -1.24 -3.34 6.93
C CYS A 195 -0.31 -2.17 7.24
N LEU A 196 -0.67 -0.95 6.80
CA LEU A 196 0.06 0.27 7.14
C LEU A 196 0.05 0.50 8.65
N THR A 197 -1.12 0.40 9.29
CA THR A 197 -1.28 0.62 10.72
C THR A 197 -0.43 -0.36 11.52
N PHE A 198 -0.49 -1.66 11.20
CA PHE A 198 0.33 -2.67 11.88
C PHE A 198 1.83 -2.49 11.62
N PHE A 199 2.23 -2.13 10.41
CA PHE A 199 3.64 -1.87 10.09
C PHE A 199 4.20 -0.73 10.94
N VAL A 200 3.51 0.41 10.95
CA VAL A 200 3.96 1.60 11.68
C VAL A 200 3.86 1.37 13.19
N TRP A 201 2.86 0.63 13.66
CA TRP A 201 2.74 0.19 15.05
C TRP A 201 3.91 -0.70 15.49
N CYS A 202 4.20 -1.78 14.77
CA CYS A 202 5.32 -2.66 15.09
C CYS A 202 6.65 -1.89 15.09
N ARG A 203 6.82 -0.96 14.16
CA ARG A 203 8.02 -0.13 14.06
C ARG A 203 8.13 0.90 15.19
N SER A 204 7.02 1.40 15.72
CA SER A 204 7.02 2.34 16.85
C SER A 204 7.49 1.67 18.15
N LEU A 205 7.24 0.37 18.31
CA LEU A 205 7.62 -0.40 19.50
C LEU A 205 9.10 -0.81 19.53
N ARG A 206 9.87 -0.59 18.45
CA ARG A 206 11.26 -1.07 18.35
C ARG A 206 12.24 -0.31 19.24
N ASN A 207 12.08 1.01 19.35
CA ASN A 207 13.02 1.87 20.07
C ASN A 207 12.27 2.92 20.89
N GLU A 208 12.81 3.31 22.04
CA GLU A 208 12.25 4.39 22.88
C GLU A 208 12.21 5.76 22.16
N ARG A 209 13.11 5.97 21.20
CA ARG A 209 13.16 7.20 20.37
C ARG A 209 12.15 7.21 19.22
N SER A 210 11.37 6.14 19.04
CA SER A 210 10.39 6.00 17.96
C SER A 210 9.01 6.59 18.29
N TRP A 211 8.89 7.45 19.31
CA TRP A 211 7.61 8.05 19.73
C TRP A 211 6.87 8.77 18.58
N TRP A 212 7.60 9.41 17.66
CA TRP A 212 7.03 10.07 16.48
C TRP A 212 6.43 9.07 15.48
N ILE A 213 6.97 7.85 15.40
CA ILE A 213 6.40 6.74 14.64
C ILE A 213 5.10 6.28 15.31
N GLY A 214 5.02 6.33 16.65
CA GLY A 214 3.78 6.11 17.39
C GLY A 214 2.68 7.11 17.00
N ALA A 215 3.02 8.39 16.83
CA ALA A 215 2.08 9.38 16.31
C ALA A 215 1.62 9.07 14.87
N LEU A 216 2.54 8.61 14.01
CA LEU A 216 2.19 8.14 12.66
C LEU A 216 1.28 6.90 12.69
N ALA A 217 1.46 5.99 13.65
CA ALA A 217 0.58 4.84 13.83
C ALA A 217 -0.85 5.28 14.20
N GLY A 218 -0.97 6.30 15.06
CA GLY A 218 -2.26 6.92 15.37
C GLY A 218 -2.93 7.54 14.14
N LEU A 219 -2.18 8.24 13.29
CA LEU A 219 -2.71 8.80 12.03
C LEU A 219 -3.12 7.70 11.04
N ALA A 220 -2.32 6.63 10.92
CA ALA A 220 -2.67 5.48 10.09
C ALA A 220 -3.95 4.78 10.59
N TYR A 221 -4.13 4.70 11.91
CA TYR A 221 -5.33 4.16 12.53
C TYR A 221 -6.56 5.04 12.26
N VAL A 222 -6.45 6.37 12.40
CA VAL A 222 -7.53 7.30 12.02
C VAL A 222 -7.94 7.13 10.56
N TYR A 223 -6.95 6.94 9.66
CA TYR A 223 -7.21 6.66 8.26
C TYR A 223 -7.92 5.32 8.04
N MET A 224 -7.52 4.27 8.76
CA MET A 224 -8.17 2.95 8.71
C MET A 224 -9.63 3.02 9.18
N VAL A 225 -9.90 3.67 10.31
CA VAL A 225 -11.26 3.89 10.84
C VAL A 225 -12.11 4.72 9.88
N ALA A 226 -11.51 5.68 9.17
CA ALA A 226 -12.22 6.45 8.17
C ALA A 226 -12.53 5.64 6.90
N ALA A 227 -11.77 4.59 6.61
CA ALA A 227 -11.89 3.78 5.40
C ALA A 227 -12.83 2.57 5.56
N TRP A 228 -12.93 1.98 6.75
CA TRP A 228 -13.68 0.74 6.98
C TRP A 228 -14.11 0.57 8.44
N GLY A 229 -15.15 -0.25 8.66
CA GLY A 229 -15.80 -0.40 9.97
C GLY A 229 -15.36 -1.59 10.84
N GLY A 230 -14.34 -2.35 10.42
CA GLY A 230 -13.80 -3.47 11.20
C GLY A 230 -12.55 -3.14 11.98
#